data_AF-A0A0R2KZB6-F1
#
_entry.id   AF-A0A0R2KZB6-F1
#
_cell.length_a   1.000
_cell.length_b   1.000
_cell.length_c   1.000
_cell.angle_alpha   90.00
_cell.angle_beta   90.00
_cell.angle_gamma   90.00
#
_symmetry.space_group_name_H-M   'P 1'
#
loop_
_entity.id
_entity.type
_entity.pdbx_description
1 polymer ?
#
loop_
_entity_poly.entity_id
_entity_poly.type
_entity_poly.pdbx_seq_one_letter_code
_entity_poly.pdbx_strand_id
1 'polypeptide(L)'
;MSLLPVSTAWAGRYLNSRAPEYFYLVVFLLWGFAYQWLSKAIIDEHATKDANHVADLVRRMAPYRVMHSWMYPIMVIFIGIAVLSVPILGIISSLIWLIMMGILTTKDSDQLF
;
A
#
# COMPACT_ATOMS: atom_id res chain seq x y z
N MET A 1 7.12 -7.79 -3.83
CA MET A 1 7.40 -6.81 -4.89
C MET A 1 7.44 -7.41 -6.29
N SER A 2 8.00 -8.61 -6.50
CA SER A 2 8.14 -9.23 -7.83
C SER A 2 6.83 -9.47 -8.61
N LEU A 3 5.70 -9.67 -7.91
CA LEU A 3 4.40 -9.90 -8.56
C LEU A 3 3.69 -8.62 -9.02
N LEU A 4 4.06 -7.45 -8.50
CA LEU A 4 3.40 -6.18 -8.84
C LEU A 4 3.59 -5.82 -10.33
N PRO A 5 4.79 -5.91 -10.94
CA PRO A 5 4.96 -5.64 -12.36
C PRO A 5 4.14 -6.60 -13.25
N VAL A 6 4.06 -7.88 -12.85
CA VAL A 6 3.32 -8.90 -13.59
C VAL A 6 1.81 -8.62 -13.54
N SER A 7 1.27 -8.35 -12.35
CA SER A 7 -0.15 -8.05 -12.20
C SER A 7 -0.54 -6.75 -12.88
N THR A 8 0.30 -5.70 -12.78
CA THR A 8 0.07 -4.41 -13.42
C THR A 8 0.09 -4.52 -14.94
N ALA A 9 1.06 -5.24 -15.52
CA ALA A 9 1.15 -5.44 -16.96
C ALA A 9 -0.06 -6.23 -17.50
N TRP A 10 -0.52 -7.25 -16.73
CA TRP A 10 -1.67 -8.05 -17.13
C TRP A 10 -2.98 -7.24 -17.09
N ALA A 11 -3.22 -6.50 -16.02
CA ALA A 11 -4.39 -5.62 -15.89
C ALA A 11 -4.35 -4.48 -16.94
N GLY A 12 -3.18 -3.87 -17.17
CA GLY A 12 -3.00 -2.82 -18.17
C GLY A 12 -3.25 -3.26 -19.61
N ARG A 13 -2.95 -4.52 -19.94
CA ARG A 13 -3.25 -5.10 -21.27
C ARG A 13 -4.74 -5.34 -21.50
N TYR A 14 -5.50 -5.57 -20.42
CA TYR A 14 -6.90 -5.99 -20.49
C TYR A 14 -7.78 -5.18 -19.53
N LEU A 15 -7.78 -3.85 -19.68
CA LEU A 15 -8.41 -2.89 -18.77
C LEU A 15 -9.91 -3.14 -18.47
N ASN A 16 -10.63 -3.79 -19.38
CA ASN A 16 -12.06 -4.07 -19.21
C ASN A 16 -12.37 -5.52 -18.83
N SER A 17 -11.33 -6.35 -18.63
CA SER A 17 -11.46 -7.73 -18.17
C SER A 17 -11.40 -7.79 -16.65
N ARG A 18 -12.32 -8.54 -16.04
CA ARG A 18 -12.42 -8.67 -14.58
C ARG A 18 -11.29 -9.49 -13.96
N ALA A 19 -10.90 -10.59 -14.60
CA ALA A 19 -9.92 -11.52 -14.03
C ALA A 19 -8.53 -10.90 -13.79
N PRO A 20 -7.93 -10.16 -14.74
CA PRO A 20 -6.65 -9.48 -14.53
C PRO A 20 -6.71 -8.46 -13.39
N GLU A 21 -7.83 -7.74 -13.29
CA GLU A 21 -8.03 -6.73 -12.26
C GLU A 21 -8.17 -7.37 -10.87
N TYR A 22 -8.92 -8.47 -10.74
CA TYR A 22 -9.03 -9.20 -9.48
C TYR A 22 -7.69 -9.77 -9.04
N PHE A 23 -6.89 -10.27 -9.99
CA PHE A 23 -5.53 -10.70 -9.70
C PHE A 23 -4.65 -9.53 -9.21
N TYR A 24 -4.75 -8.37 -9.86
CA TYR A 24 -4.07 -7.14 -9.42
C TYR A 24 -4.47 -6.74 -7.99
N LEU A 25 -5.76 -6.74 -7.70
CA LEU A 25 -6.33 -6.41 -6.39
C LEU A 25 -5.79 -7.37 -5.31
N VAL A 26 -5.79 -8.68 -5.55
CA VAL A 26 -5.24 -9.68 -4.61
C VAL A 26 -3.75 -9.45 -4.36
N VAL A 27 -2.95 -9.25 -5.41
CA VAL A 27 -1.52 -8.98 -5.27
C VAL A 27 -1.28 -7.69 -4.48
N PHE A 28 -2.07 -6.65 -4.73
CA PHE A 28 -1.98 -5.38 -4.01
C PHE A 28 -2.35 -5.52 -2.53
N LEU A 29 -3.39 -6.27 -2.21
CA LEU A 29 -3.79 -6.56 -0.83
C LEU A 29 -2.72 -7.34 -0.07
N LEU A 30 -2.20 -8.42 -0.66
CA LEU A 30 -1.11 -9.21 -0.06
C LEU A 30 0.10 -8.34 0.22
N TRP A 31 0.42 -7.44 -0.71
CA TRP A 31 1.52 -6.51 -0.53
C TRP A 31 1.24 -5.49 0.58
N GLY A 32 0.03 -4.94 0.65
CA GLY A 32 -0.39 -4.03 1.71
C GLY A 32 -0.28 -4.65 3.10
N PHE A 33 -0.75 -5.89 3.26
CA PHE A 33 -0.60 -6.65 4.51
C PHE A 33 0.86 -6.91 4.86
N ALA A 34 1.68 -7.31 3.90
CA ALA A 34 3.11 -7.52 4.11
C ALA A 34 3.80 -6.24 4.57
N TYR A 35 3.46 -5.08 4.00
CA TYR A 35 4.00 -3.79 4.41
C TYR A 35 3.56 -3.39 5.83
N GLN A 36 2.29 -3.58 6.18
CA GLN A 36 1.81 -3.33 7.54
C GLN A 36 2.53 -4.20 8.57
N TRP A 37 2.70 -5.49 8.27
CA TRP A 37 3.43 -6.40 9.15
C TRP A 37 4.89 -5.97 9.29
N LEU A 38 5.59 -5.73 8.18
CA LEU A 38 6.99 -5.33 8.20
C LEU A 38 7.19 -4.04 9.02
N SER A 39 6.40 -3.01 8.77
CA SER A 39 6.52 -1.74 9.48
C SER A 39 6.24 -1.86 10.98
N LYS A 40 5.26 -2.69 11.37
CA LYS A 40 5.01 -2.99 12.78
C LYS A 40 6.16 -3.75 13.42
N ALA A 41 6.72 -4.76 12.74
CA ALA A 41 7.85 -5.53 13.25
C ALA A 41 9.09 -4.65 13.49
N ILE A 42 9.38 -3.71 12.58
CA ILE A 42 10.48 -2.74 12.74
C ILE A 42 10.25 -1.87 13.98
N ILE A 43 9.03 -1.36 14.19
CA ILE A 43 8.69 -0.54 15.36
C ILE A 43 8.86 -1.34 16.65
N ASP A 44 8.34 -2.56 16.71
CA ASP A 44 8.37 -3.41 17.90
C ASP A 44 9.82 -3.80 18.27
N GLU A 45 10.67 -4.07 17.27
CA GLU A 45 12.09 -4.38 17.49
C GLU A 45 12.89 -3.17 18.01
N HIS A 46 12.64 -1.97 17.50
CA HIS A 46 13.40 -0.78 17.92
C HIS A 46 12.89 -0.15 19.21
N ALA A 47 11.60 -0.30 19.52
CA ALA A 47 11.03 0.16 20.79
C ALA A 47 11.59 -0.61 22.01
N THR A 48 12.10 -1.83 21.81
CA THR A 48 12.64 -2.68 22.89
C THR A 48 14.16 -2.49 23.10
N LYS A 49 14.87 -1.81 22.19
CA LYS A 49 16.34 -1.70 22.17
C LYS A 49 16.88 -0.29 22.46
N ASP A 50 16.12 0.58 23.13
CA ASP A 50 16.43 2.02 23.34
C ASP A 50 16.59 2.85 22.05
N ALA A 51 16.32 2.27 20.88
CA ALA A 51 16.37 2.91 19.57
C ALA A 51 15.03 3.58 19.21
N ASN A 52 14.41 4.28 20.17
CA ASN A 52 13.08 4.88 20.03
C ASN A 52 12.97 5.86 18.84
N HIS A 53 14.09 6.47 18.44
CA HIS A 53 14.13 7.38 17.30
C HIS A 53 13.69 6.71 15.98
N VAL A 54 14.12 5.47 15.71
CA VAL A 54 13.77 4.75 14.48
C VAL A 54 12.29 4.38 14.47
N ALA A 55 11.77 3.93 15.62
CA ALA A 55 10.34 3.64 15.77
C ALA A 55 9.47 4.90 15.51
N ASP A 56 9.91 6.06 16.01
CA ASP A 56 9.22 7.33 15.78
C ASP A 56 9.29 7.81 14.32
N LEU A 57 10.41 7.60 13.64
CA LEU A 57 10.54 7.91 12.21
C LEU A 57 9.53 7.10 11.39
N VAL A 58 9.47 5.77 11.59
CA VAL A 58 8.51 4.90 10.89
C VAL A 58 7.07 5.28 11.20
N ARG A 59 6.76 5.62 12.46
CA ARG A 59 5.41 6.07 12.86
C ARG A 59 4.99 7.39 12.20
N ARG A 60 5.93 8.26 11.85
CA ARG A 60 5.66 9.55 11.19
C ARG A 60 5.47 9.42 9.68
N MET A 61 5.96 8.35 9.06
CA MET A 61 5.80 8.10 7.63
C MET A 61 4.32 8.11 7.24
N ALA A 62 3.98 8.85 6.19
CA ALA A 62 2.61 8.95 5.69
C ALA A 62 2.01 7.58 5.32
N PRO A 63 2.73 6.67 4.61
CA PRO A 63 2.20 5.35 4.31
C PRO A 63 1.83 4.55 5.57
N TYR A 64 2.68 4.58 6.61
CA TYR A 64 2.40 3.87 7.86
C TYR A 64 1.13 4.40 8.55
N ARG A 65 1.03 5.72 8.71
CA ARG A 65 -0.11 6.37 9.38
C ARG A 65 -1.42 6.11 8.66
N VAL A 66 -1.41 6.22 7.33
CA VAL A 66 -2.63 6.02 6.55
C VAL A 66 -3.02 4.54 6.57
N MET A 67 -2.09 3.61 6.32
CA MET A 67 -2.39 2.18 6.29
C MET A 67 -2.82 1.61 7.64
N HIS A 68 -2.35 2.17 8.76
CA HIS A 68 -2.80 1.77 10.11
C HIS A 68 -4.01 2.58 10.63
N SER A 69 -4.54 3.51 9.84
CA SER A 69 -5.78 4.21 10.18
C SER A 69 -6.99 3.32 9.97
N TRP A 70 -8.01 3.49 10.80
CA TRP A 70 -9.34 2.90 10.63
C TRP A 70 -10.00 3.24 9.28
N MET A 71 -9.57 4.32 8.64
CA MET A 71 -10.05 4.73 7.31
C MET A 71 -9.51 3.83 6.18
N TYR A 72 -8.35 3.20 6.35
CA TYR A 72 -7.75 2.34 5.33
C TYR A 72 -8.60 1.12 4.97
N PRO A 73 -9.06 0.27 5.92
CA PRO A 73 -9.91 -0.86 5.59
C PRO A 73 -11.23 -0.42 4.95
N ILE A 74 -11.79 0.72 5.35
CA ILE A 74 -12.99 1.30 4.73
C ILE A 74 -12.71 1.65 3.26
N MET A 75 -11.59 2.32 2.98
CA MET A 75 -11.18 2.68 1.62
C MET A 75 -10.93 1.44 0.75
N VAL A 76 -10.27 0.42 1.31
CA VAL A 76 -10.00 -0.85 0.63
C VAL A 76 -11.30 -1.58 0.28
N ILE A 77 -12.25 -1.67 1.20
CA ILE A 77 -13.56 -2.29 0.95
C ILE A 77 -14.33 -1.50 -0.12
N PHE A 78 -14.35 -0.17 -0.01
CA PHE A 78 -15.04 0.70 -0.96
C PHE A 78 -14.47 0.56 -2.37
N ILE A 79 -13.14 0.64 -2.53
CA ILE A 79 -12.46 0.43 -3.82
C ILE A 79 -12.70 -0.99 -4.31
N GLY A 80 -12.61 -1.99 -3.43
CA GLY A 80 -12.90 -3.39 -3.75
C GLY A 80 -14.26 -3.57 -4.39
N ILE A 81 -15.31 -2.99 -3.79
CA ILE A 81 -16.67 -3.01 -4.33
C ILE A 81 -16.74 -2.26 -5.68
N ALA A 82 -16.13 -1.08 -5.77
CA ALA A 82 -16.14 -0.29 -7.00
C ALA A 82 -15.50 -1.05 -8.19
N VAL A 83 -14.41 -1.78 -7.93
CA VAL A 83 -13.72 -2.62 -8.93
C VAL A 83 -14.57 -3.80 -9.39
N LEU A 84 -15.43 -4.36 -8.54
CA LEU A 84 -16.37 -5.41 -8.94
C LEU A 84 -17.35 -4.93 -10.01
N SER A 85 -17.75 -3.65 -9.96
CA SER A 85 -18.64 -3.03 -10.95
C SER A 85 -17.88 -2.53 -12.18
N VAL A 86 -16.75 -1.85 -11.97
CA VAL A 86 -16.00 -1.16 -13.01
C VAL A 86 -14.50 -1.51 -12.88
N PRO A 87 -13.99 -2.50 -13.63
CA PRO A 87 -12.63 -3.03 -13.45
C PRO A 87 -11.53 -1.97 -13.52
N ILE A 88 -11.59 -1.05 -14.49
CA ILE A 88 -10.56 -0.02 -14.69
C ILE A 88 -10.30 0.87 -13.46
N LEU A 89 -11.24 0.93 -12.51
CA LEU A 89 -11.09 1.71 -11.29
C LEU A 89 -9.94 1.23 -10.38
N GLY A 90 -9.53 -0.04 -10.45
CA GLY A 90 -8.47 -0.53 -9.57
C GLY A 90 -7.11 0.02 -9.99
N ILE A 91 -6.75 -0.04 -11.28
CA ILE A 91 -5.56 0.65 -11.80
C ILE A 91 -5.63 2.16 -11.55
N ILE A 92 -6.76 2.83 -11.83
CA ILE A 92 -6.87 4.29 -11.61
C ILE A 92 -6.67 4.65 -10.14
N SER A 93 -7.34 3.94 -9.22
CA SER A 93 -7.20 4.20 -7.78
C SER A 93 -5.80 3.92 -7.26
N SER A 94 -5.14 2.86 -7.75
CA SER A 94 -3.75 2.56 -7.42
C SER A 94 -2.76 3.63 -7.90
N LEU A 95 -3.00 4.21 -9.09
CA LEU A 95 -2.18 5.29 -9.64
C LEU A 95 -2.35 6.57 -8.81
N ILE A 96 -3.59 6.93 -8.49
CA ILE A 96 -3.89 8.07 -7.62
C ILE A 96 -3.23 7.87 -6.26
N TRP A 97 -3.35 6.67 -5.68
CA TRP A 97 -2.71 6.32 -4.41
C TRP A 97 -1.19 6.48 -4.46
N LEU A 98 -0.56 5.99 -5.53
CA LEU A 98 0.88 6.08 -5.73
C LEU A 98 1.35 7.54 -5.84
N ILE A 99 0.61 8.37 -6.60
CA ILE A 99 0.90 9.80 -6.72
C ILE A 99 0.74 10.51 -5.37
N MET A 100 -0.37 10.27 -4.66
CA MET A 100 -0.60 10.86 -3.34
C MET A 100 0.50 10.47 -2.35
N MET A 101 0.87 9.20 -2.30
CA MET A 101 1.96 8.74 -1.42
C MET A 101 3.31 9.31 -1.83
N GLY A 102 3.60 9.43 -3.12
CA GLY A 102 4.82 10.08 -3.60
C GLY A 102 4.94 11.54 -3.15
N ILE A 103 3.83 12.28 -3.16
CA ILE A 103 3.79 13.69 -2.71
C ILE A 103 3.85 13.80 -1.18
N LEU A 104 3.20 12.88 -0.46
CA LEU A 104 3.12 12.89 1.01
C LEU A 104 4.33 12.25 1.70
N THR A 105 5.21 11.58 0.96
CA THR A 105 6.43 10.98 1.49
C THR A 105 7.39 12.08 1.94
N THR A 106 7.82 12.03 3.19
CA THR A 106 8.75 12.98 3.79
C THR A 106 10.17 12.79 3.25
N LYS A 107 10.95 13.88 3.15
CA LYS A 107 12.33 13.84 2.63
C LYS A 107 13.25 12.85 3.37
N ASP A 108 12.99 12.60 4.65
CA ASP A 108 13.80 11.70 5.48
C ASP A 108 13.26 10.24 5.46
N SER A 109 12.30 9.93 4.58
CA SER A 109 11.66 8.59 4.58
C SER A 109 12.58 7.46 4.15
N ASP A 110 13.70 7.77 3.50
CA ASP A 110 14.75 6.86 3.06
C ASP A 110 15.94 6.78 4.03
N GLN A 111 15.97 7.63 5.06
CA GLN A 111 17.03 7.70 6.05
C GLN A 111 16.54 7.15 7.40
N LEU A 112 16.99 5.94 7.74
CA LEU A 112 16.76 5.32 9.05
C LEU A 112 17.96 5.48 10.00
N PHE A 113 19.01 6.20 9.57
CA PHE A 113 20.30 6.37 10.26
C PHE A 113 20.86 7.77 10.02
#